data_AF-A0A395LBS6-F1
#
_entry.id   AF-A0A395LBS6-F1
#
_cell.length_a   1.000
_cell.length_b   1.000
_cell.length_c   1.000
_cell.angle_alpha   90.00
_cell.angle_beta   90.00
_cell.angle_gamma   90.00
#
_symmetry.space_group_name_H-M   'P 1'
#
loop_
_entity.id
_entity.type
_entity.pdbx_description
1 polymer ?
#
loop_
_entity_poly.entity_id
_entity_poly.type
_entity_poly.pdbx_seq_one_letter_code
_entity_poly.pdbx_strand_id
1 'polypeptide(L)' 'MNSGEKSAAARALLDNPLYHLVMDELEMVAINGCINAPLVDDETRAAFAAEVRAIRKFRGKLKFLAEEQANTDGKGAPA' A
#
# COMPACT_ATOMS: atom_id res chain seq x y z
N MET A 1 -18.61 6.98 0.35
CA MET A 1 -17.50 7.95 0.32
C MET A 1 -17.40 8.56 -1.06
N ASN A 2 -17.54 9.88 -1.16
CA ASN A 2 -17.23 10.65 -2.37
C ASN A 2 -15.71 10.70 -2.62
N SER A 3 -15.27 11.32 -3.72
CA SER A 3 -13.84 11.36 -4.08
C SER A 3 -12.98 12.06 -3.04
N GLY A 4 -13.44 13.20 -2.52
CA GLY A 4 -12.72 13.96 -1.49
C GLY A 4 -12.63 13.21 -0.17
N GLU A 5 -13.71 12.55 0.26
CA GLU A 5 -13.72 11.70 1.45
C GLU A 5 -12.74 10.53 1.32
N LYS A 6 -12.66 9.89 0.14
CA LYS A 6 -11.71 8.80 -0.12
C LYS A 6 -10.27 9.29 -0.03
N SER A 7 -9.98 10.45 -0.61
CA SER A 7 -8.63 11.01 -0.58
C SER A 7 -8.21 11.43 0.83
N ALA A 8 -9.09 12.12 1.57
CA ALA A 8 -8.86 12.50 2.96
C ALA A 8 -8.59 11.28 3.85
N ALA A 9 -9.37 10.21 3.69
CA ALA A 9 -9.15 8.97 4.43
C ALA A 9 -7.83 8.27 4.04
N ALA A 10 -7.49 8.26 2.75
CA ALA A 10 -6.21 7.71 2.30
C ALA A 10 -5.03 8.50 2.88
N ARG A 11 -5.15 9.83 2.95
CA ARG A 11 -4.14 10.70 3.57
C ARG A 11 -4.00 10.44 5.06
N ALA A 12 -5.13 10.33 5.79
CA ALA A 12 -5.13 10.01 7.21
C ALA A 12 -4.43 8.68 7.52
N LEU A 13 -4.59 7.66 6.66
CA LEU A 13 -3.85 6.40 6.78
C LEU A 13 -2.34 6.60 6.51
N LEU A 14 -1.97 7.37 5.48
CA LEU A 14 -0.58 7.65 5.14
C LEU A 14 0.14 8.58 6.13
N ASP A 15 -0.59 9.42 6.85
CA ASP A 15 -0.04 10.30 7.89
C ASP A 15 0.11 9.56 9.24
N ASN A 16 -0.43 8.34 9.36
CA ASN A 16 -0.32 7.52 10.56
C ASN A 16 1.04 6.77 10.61
N PRO A 17 1.93 7.05 11.58
CA PRO A 17 3.23 6.36 11.66
C PRO A 17 3.11 4.86 11.96
N LEU A 18 2.08 4.43 12.71
CA LEU A 18 1.85 3.02 13.01
C LEU A 18 1.48 2.23 11.76
N TYR A 19 0.78 2.86 10.81
CA TYR A 19 0.46 2.24 9.53
C TYR A 19 1.72 1.83 8.76
N HIS A 20 2.73 2.70 8.70
CA HIS A 20 3.99 2.39 8.02
C HIS A 20 4.73 1.27 8.72
N LEU A 21 4.85 1.35 10.06
CA LEU A 21 5.51 0.31 10.85
C LEU A 21 4.88 -1.07 10.60
N VAL A 22 3.55 -1.17 10.70
CA VAL A 22 2.83 -2.43 10.52
C VAL A 22 2.96 -2.94 9.08
N MET A 23 2.82 -2.07 8.08
CA MET A 23 2.94 -2.48 6.68
C MET A 23 4.35 -2.94 6.32
N ASP A 24 5.37 -2.29 6.86
CA ASP A 24 6.77 -2.67 6.65
C ASP A 24 7.09 -4.00 7.36
N GLU A 25 6.56 -4.23 8.57
CA GLU A 25 6.68 -5.50 9.28
C GLU A 25 6.00 -6.65 8.52
N LEU A 26 4.76 -6.45 8.06
CA LEU A 26 4.03 -7.45 7.27
C LEU A 26 4.77 -7.79 5.98
N GLU A 27 5.29 -6.79 5.27
CA GLU A 27 6.06 -7.02 4.05
C GLU A 27 7.35 -7.80 4.34
N MET A 28 8.05 -7.47 5.43
CA MET A 28 9.26 -8.17 5.85
C MET A 28 8.99 -9.63 6.21
N VAL A 29 7.91 -9.91 6.94
CA VAL A 29 7.49 -11.28 7.29
C VAL A 29 7.21 -12.09 6.03
N ALA A 30 6.46 -11.54 5.08
CA ALA A 30 6.14 -12.24 3.83
C ALA A 30 7.38 -12.46 2.96
N ILE A 31 8.29 -11.48 2.86
CA ILE A 31 9.58 -11.66 2.14
C ILE A 31 10.39 -12.79 2.78
N ASN A 32 10.53 -12.78 4.11
CA ASN A 32 11.27 -13.81 4.83
C ASN A 32 10.61 -15.19 4.71
N GLY A 33 9.27 -15.25 4.73
CA GLY A 33 8.52 -16.49 4.48
C GLY A 33 8.81 -17.06 3.09
N CYS A 34 8.86 -16.20 2.06
CA CYS A 34 9.22 -16.59 0.71
C CYS A 34 10.67 -17.12 0.62
N ILE A 35 11.63 -16.43 1.24
CA ILE A 35 13.06 -16.80 1.18
C ILE A 35 13.34 -18.11 1.95
N ASN A 36 12.69 -18.29 3.10
CA ASN A 36 12.93 -19.42 3.99
C ASN A 36 12.09 -20.65 3.67
N ALA A 37 11.16 -20.57 2.71
CA ALA A 37 10.38 -21.72 2.26
C ALA A 37 11.32 -22.81 1.70
N PRO A 38 11.11 -24.10 2.05
CA PRO A 38 11.95 -25.21 1.58
C PRO A 38 12.10 -25.22 0.06
N LEU A 39 13.26 -25.63 -0.47
CA LEU A 39 13.54 -25.61 -1.91
C LEU A 39 12.49 -26.34 -2.78
N VAL A 40 11.84 -27.37 -2.25
CA VAL A 40 10.81 -28.14 -2.95
C VAL A 40 9.39 -27.62 -2.74
N ASP A 41 9.21 -26.61 -1.90
CA ASP A 41 7.91 -26.01 -1.59
C ASP A 41 7.68 -24.72 -2.39
N ASP A 42 7.37 -24.91 -3.68
CA ASP A 42 7.03 -23.83 -4.60
C ASP A 42 5.72 -23.13 -4.23
N GLU A 43 4.77 -23.86 -3.64
CA GLU A 43 3.44 -23.34 -3.30
C GLU A 43 3.54 -22.28 -2.19
N THR A 44 4.25 -22.60 -1.10
CA THR A 44 4.47 -21.65 -0.01
C THR A 44 5.24 -20.42 -0.48
N ARG A 45 6.27 -20.59 -1.33
CA ARG A 45 6.97 -19.45 -1.97
C ARG A 45 6.02 -18.56 -2.76
N ALA A 46 5.20 -19.17 -3.60
CA ALA A 46 4.26 -18.45 -4.45
C ALA A 46 3.23 -17.67 -3.60
N ALA A 47 2.74 -18.28 -2.52
CA ALA A 47 1.80 -17.65 -1.58
C ALA A 47 2.40 -16.40 -0.93
N PHE A 48 3.57 -16.51 -0.31
CA PHE A 48 4.24 -15.36 0.31
C PHE A 48 4.62 -14.27 -0.71
N ALA A 49 5.08 -14.65 -1.91
CA ALA A 49 5.33 -13.69 -2.98
C ALA A 49 4.05 -12.97 -3.44
N ALA A 50 2.89 -13.65 -3.44
CA ALA A 50 1.61 -13.03 -3.74
C ALA A 50 1.19 -12.02 -2.64
N GLU A 51 1.45 -12.34 -1.37
CA GLU A 51 1.20 -11.45 -0.25
C GLU A 51 2.02 -10.16 -0.33
N VAL A 52 3.33 -10.26 -0.59
CA VAL A 52 4.19 -9.07 -0.83
C VAL A 52 3.63 -8.20 -1.95
N ARG A 53 3.19 -8.81 -3.06
CA ARG A 53 2.57 -8.06 -4.18
C ARG A 53 1.28 -7.38 -3.75
N ALA A 54 0.45 -8.02 -2.90
CA ALA A 54 -0.79 -7.44 -2.40
C ALA A 54 -0.51 -6.23 -1.49
N ILE A 55 0.45 -6.32 -0.56
CA ILE A 55 0.86 -5.22 0.31
C ILE A 55 1.34 -4.02 -0.53
N ARG A 56 2.23 -4.26 -1.50
CA ARG A 56 2.72 -3.20 -2.40
C ARG A 56 1.61 -2.56 -3.22
N LYS A 57 0.69 -3.35 -3.77
CA LYS A 57 -0.48 -2.85 -4.51
C LYS A 57 -1.37 -1.99 -3.63
N PHE A 58 -1.61 -2.41 -2.39
CA PHE A 58 -2.42 -1.67 -1.44
C PHE A 58 -1.80 -0.32 -1.08
N ARG A 59 -0.50 -0.30 -0.73
CA ARG A 59 0.26 0.95 -0.49
C ARG A 59 0.21 1.87 -1.71
N GLY A 60 0.39 1.33 -2.92
CA GLY A 60 0.29 2.07 -4.17
C GLY A 60 -1.10 2.67 -4.38
N LYS A 61 -2.17 1.93 -4.10
CA LYS A 61 -3.55 2.42 -4.22
C LYS A 61 -3.85 3.55 -3.24
N LEU A 62 -3.37 3.47 -1.99
CA LEU A 62 -3.54 4.55 -1.03
C LEU A 62 -2.81 5.83 -1.45
N LYS A 63 -1.58 5.72 -1.95
CA LYS A 63 -0.86 6.87 -2.51
C LYS A 63 -1.62 7.51 -3.67
N PHE A 64 -2.08 6.68 -4.63
CA PHE A 64 -2.88 7.16 -5.75
C PHE A 64 -4.15 7.90 -5.30
N LEU A 65 -4.90 7.35 -4.33
CA LEU A 65 -6.10 8.00 -3.80
C LEU A 65 -5.79 9.30 -3.06
N ALA A 66 -4.66 9.38 -2.35
CA ALA A 66 -4.22 10.60 -1.67
C ALA A 66 -3.73 11.70 -2.64
N GLU A 67 -3.24 11.31 -3.82
CA GLU A 67 -2.75 12.20 -4.87
C GLU A 67 -3.86 12.68 -5.81
N GLU A 68 -4.93 11.89 -6.04
CA GLU A 68 -6.06 12.30 -6.89
C GLU A 68 -6.68 13.64 -6.47
N GLN A 69 -6.73 13.96 -5.17
CA GLN A 69 -7.21 15.25 -4.67
C GLN A 69 -6.25 16.41 -4.96
N ALA A 70 -4.93 16.17 -4.94
CA ALA A 70 -3.94 17.20 -5.25
C ALA A 70 -4.07 17.71 -6.69
N ASN A 71 -4.47 16.83 -7.62
CA ASN A 71 -4.70 17.20 -9.03
C ASN A 71 -6.07 17.86 -9.28
N THR A 72 -7.07 17.65 -8.42
CA THR A 72 -8.37 18.32 -8.53
C THR A 72 -8.35 19.73 -7.93
N ASP A 73 -7.58 19.94 -6.86
CA ASP A 73 -7.49 21.24 -6.19
C ASP A 73 -6.59 22.24 -6.95
N GLY A 74 -5.72 21.76 -7.85
CA GLY A 74 -4.83 22.58 -8.69
C GLY A 74 -5.48 23.24 -9.92
N LYS A 75 -6.76 22.98 -10.20
CA LYS A 75 -7.45 23.50 -11.41
C LYS A 75 -8.27 24.78 -11.17
N GLY A 76 -8.08 25.44 -10.02
CA GLY A 76 -8.91 26.55 -9.54
C GLY A 76 -8.20 27.89 -9.31
N ALA A 77 -7.05 28.17 -9.95
CA ALA A 77 -6.43 29.49 -9.87
C ALA A 77 -6.45 30.18 -11.26
N PRO A 78 -7.15 31.32 -11.43
CA PRO A 78 -7.04 32.12 -12.64
C PRO A 78 -5.75 32.96 -12.57
N ALA A 79 -4.99 32.97 -13.65
CA ALA A 79 -4.02 34.01 -13.99
C ALA A 79 -4.13 34.29 -15.49
#